data_AF-A0A7C1CD78-F1
#
_entry.id   AF-A0A7C1CD78-F1
#
_cell.length_a   1.000
_cell.length_b   1.000
_cell.length_c   1.000
_cell.angle_alpha   90.00
_cell.angle_beta   90.00
_cell.angle_gamma   90.00
#
_symmetry.space_group_name_H-M   'P 1'
#
loop_
_entity.id
_entity.type
_entity.pdbx_description
1 polymer ?
#
loop_
_entity_poly.entity_id
_entity_poly.type
_entity_poly.pdbx_seq_one_letter_code
_entity_poly.pdbx_strand_id
1 'polypeptide(L)'
;MSIGRQLLEELRRDEELRRNLAEELLPEALRNRELRKAMLLALSREMATKEDIEELKSYVDARINDVSRRISGLYGVVKASLVAIIATLISTILVPLILRILFHT
;
A
#
# COMPACT_ATOMS: atom_id res chain seq x y z
N MET A 1 9.48 -39.82 -39.48
CA MET A 1 9.51 -38.88 -38.33
C MET A 1 8.96 -39.58 -37.10
N SER A 2 9.37 -39.19 -35.89
CA SER A 2 8.80 -39.74 -34.65
C SER A 2 7.39 -39.20 -34.45
N ILE A 3 6.44 -40.06 -34.06
CA ILE A 3 5.03 -39.74 -33.80
C ILE A 3 4.90 -38.53 -32.86
N GLY A 4 5.75 -38.44 -31.83
CA GLY A 4 5.73 -37.31 -30.89
C GLY A 4 6.12 -35.97 -31.53
N ARG A 5 7.01 -35.97 -32.53
CA ARG A 5 7.36 -34.73 -33.26
C ARG A 5 6.23 -34.28 -34.17
N GLN A 6 5.55 -35.23 -34.81
CA GLN A 6 4.41 -34.93 -35.69
C GLN A 6 3.24 -34.34 -34.90
N LEU A 7 2.92 -34.90 -33.73
CA LEU A 7 1.93 -34.35 -32.82
C LEU A 7 2.27 -32.92 -32.37
N LEU A 8 3.56 -32.64 -32.05
CA LEU A 8 3.98 -31.28 -31.69
C LEU A 8 3.87 -30.29 -32.84
N GLU A 9 4.12 -30.72 -34.09
CA GLU A 9 3.94 -29.87 -35.27
C GLU A 9 2.46 -29.57 -35.53
N GLU A 10 1.58 -30.58 -35.35
CA GLU A 10 0.13 -30.42 -35.48
C GLU A 10 -0.43 -29.48 -34.39
N LEU A 11 -0.05 -29.66 -33.12
CA LEU A 11 -0.45 -28.78 -32.01
C LEU A 11 0.06 -27.32 -32.16
N ARG A 12 1.14 -27.11 -32.93
CA ARG A 12 1.65 -25.77 -33.23
C ARG A 12 0.86 -25.10 -34.35
N ARG A 13 0.37 -25.87 -35.31
CA ARG A 13 -0.36 -25.37 -36.49
C ARG A 13 -1.85 -25.23 -36.24
N ASP A 14 -2.42 -26.10 -35.41
CA ASP A 14 -3.85 -26.17 -35.14
C ASP A 14 -4.15 -25.77 -33.68
N GLU A 15 -4.74 -24.59 -33.52
CA GLU A 15 -5.11 -24.04 -32.22
C GLU A 15 -6.32 -24.75 -31.60
N GLU A 16 -7.24 -25.26 -32.42
CA GLU A 16 -8.42 -25.99 -31.96
C GLU A 16 -8.02 -27.35 -31.41
N LEU A 17 -7.15 -28.08 -32.13
CA LEU A 17 -6.55 -29.33 -31.64
C LEU A 17 -5.81 -29.13 -30.32
N ARG A 18 -5.01 -28.05 -30.23
CA ARG A 18 -4.28 -27.70 -29.00
C ARG A 18 -5.21 -27.43 -27.83
N ARG A 19 -6.30 -26.71 -28.06
CA ARG A 19 -7.28 -26.38 -27.02
C ARG A 19 -8.03 -27.62 -26.55
N ASN A 20 -8.55 -28.43 -27.47
CA ASN A 20 -9.28 -29.66 -27.16
C ASN A 20 -8.39 -30.64 -26.38
N LEU A 21 -7.13 -30.79 -26.79
CA LEU A 21 -6.18 -31.64 -26.07
C LEU A 21 -5.91 -31.12 -24.65
N ALA A 22 -5.79 -29.80 -24.48
CA ALA A 22 -5.62 -29.21 -23.15
C ALA A 22 -6.87 -29.42 -22.28
N GLU A 23 -8.07 -29.24 -22.83
CA GLU A 23 -9.34 -29.41 -22.12
C GLU A 23 -9.56 -30.86 -21.64
N GLU A 24 -9.08 -31.86 -22.40
CA GLU A 24 -9.10 -33.28 -21.98
C GLU A 24 -8.06 -33.59 -20.88
N LEU A 25 -6.87 -33.00 -20.95
CA LEU A 25 -5.76 -33.32 -20.03
C LEU A 25 -5.81 -32.52 -18.71
N LEU A 26 -6.35 -31.30 -18.73
CA LEU A 26 -6.41 -30.41 -17.56
C LEU A 26 -7.16 -31.01 -16.37
N PRO A 27 -8.35 -31.63 -16.52
CA PRO A 27 -9.09 -32.21 -15.40
C PRO A 27 -8.29 -33.29 -14.69
N GLU A 28 -7.58 -34.15 -15.43
CA GLU A 28 -6.79 -35.24 -14.86
C GLU A 28 -5.50 -34.72 -14.21
N ALA A 29 -4.84 -33.74 -14.84
CA ALA A 29 -3.69 -33.07 -14.25
C ALA A 29 -4.03 -32.34 -12.94
N LEU A 30 -5.21 -31.72 -12.86
CA LEU A 30 -5.71 -31.06 -11.64
C LEU A 30 -6.20 -32.05 -10.58
N ARG A 31 -6.73 -33.22 -10.98
CA ARG A 31 -7.12 -34.30 -10.06
C ARG A 31 -5.91 -34.90 -9.36
N ASN A 32 -4.81 -35.09 -10.09
CA ASN A 32 -3.58 -35.61 -9.51
C ASN A 32 -3.02 -34.64 -8.44
N ARG A 33 -2.91 -35.15 -7.20
CA ARG A 33 -2.47 -34.36 -6.04
C ARG A 33 -1.03 -33.85 -6.19
N GLU A 34 -0.15 -34.64 -6.78
CA GLU A 34 1.27 -34.30 -6.91
C GLU A 34 1.49 -33.25 -8.01
N LEU A 35 0.80 -33.38 -9.15
CA LEU A 35 0.80 -32.34 -10.19
C LEU A 35 0.24 -31.01 -9.68
N ARG A 36 -0.89 -31.06 -8.97
CA ARG A 36 -1.47 -29.87 -8.34
C ARG A 36 -0.55 -29.22 -7.32
N LYS A 37 0.15 -29.99 -6.47
CA LYS A 37 1.17 -29.45 -5.57
C LYS A 37 2.31 -28.78 -6.33
N ALA A 38 2.83 -29.43 -7.37
CA ALA A 38 3.92 -28.87 -8.18
C ALA A 38 3.52 -27.54 -8.83
N MET A 39 2.30 -27.46 -9.38
CA MET A 39 1.75 -26.22 -9.94
C MET A 39 1.57 -25.14 -8.86
N LEU A 40 1.01 -25.48 -7.70
CA LEU A 40 0.84 -24.52 -6.59
C LEU A 40 2.18 -24.01 -6.07
N LEU A 41 3.20 -24.87 -6.00
CA LEU A 41 4.54 -24.53 -5.51
C LEU A 41 5.32 -23.67 -6.51
N ALA A 42 5.05 -23.84 -7.81
CA ALA A 42 5.55 -22.94 -8.84
C ALA A 42 4.85 -21.57 -8.75
N LEU A 43 3.52 -21.55 -8.65
CA LEU A 43 2.74 -20.30 -8.53
C LEU A 43 3.06 -19.54 -7.23
N SER A 44 3.25 -20.24 -6.12
CA SER A 44 3.54 -19.62 -4.82
C SER A 44 4.87 -18.87 -4.77
N ARG A 45 5.79 -19.11 -5.71
CA ARG A 45 7.05 -18.36 -5.80
C ARG A 45 6.86 -16.94 -6.32
N GLU A 46 5.81 -16.69 -7.10
CA GLU A 46 5.54 -15.39 -7.73
C GLU A 46 4.26 -14.74 -7.21
N MET A 47 3.46 -15.46 -6.43
CA MET A 47 2.17 -14.98 -5.94
C MET A 47 2.34 -14.27 -4.59
N ALA A 48 1.98 -12.99 -4.54
CA ALA A 48 1.79 -12.30 -3.27
C ALA A 48 0.63 -12.96 -2.50
N THR A 49 0.91 -13.37 -1.27
CA THR A 49 -0.07 -13.98 -0.39
C THR A 49 -0.90 -12.89 0.31
N LYS A 50 -2.01 -13.30 0.94
CA LYS A 50 -2.80 -12.37 1.77
C LYS A 50 -1.99 -11.84 2.95
N GLU A 51 -1.10 -12.65 3.49
CA GLU A 51 -0.22 -12.27 4.61
C GLU A 51 0.73 -11.15 4.19
N ASP A 52 1.33 -11.25 3.00
CA ASP A 52 2.19 -10.18 2.45
C ASP A 52 1.42 -8.85 2.30
N ILE A 53 0.15 -8.92 1.90
CA ILE A 53 -0.71 -7.73 1.76
C ILE A 53 -1.08 -7.15 3.13
N GLU A 54 -1.37 -8.01 4.12
CA GLU A 54 -1.67 -7.58 5.50
C GLU A 54 -0.46 -6.94 6.18
N GLU A 55 0.74 -7.50 5.98
CA GLU A 55 1.98 -6.92 6.48
C GLU A 55 2.24 -5.55 5.85
N LEU A 56 2.08 -5.44 4.53
CA LEU A 56 2.22 -4.16 3.82
C LEU A 56 1.21 -3.12 4.32
N LYS A 57 -0.05 -3.52 4.53
CA LYS A 57 -1.08 -2.65 5.08
C LYS A 57 -0.70 -2.15 6.48
N SER A 58 -0.28 -3.05 7.37
CA SER A 58 0.15 -2.72 8.72
C SER A 58 1.32 -1.73 8.72
N TYR A 59 2.32 -1.97 7.86
CA TYR A 59 3.44 -1.06 7.68
C TYR A 59 2.98 0.33 7.22
N VAL A 60 2.11 0.40 6.20
CA VAL A 60 1.59 1.67 5.69
C VAL A 60 0.79 2.41 6.76
N ASP A 61 -0.10 1.73 7.49
CA ASP A 61 -0.89 2.32 8.57
C ASP A 61 0.01 2.89 9.67
N ALA A 62 1.06 2.17 10.06
CA ALA A 62 2.04 2.66 11.03
C ALA A 62 2.75 3.93 10.55
N ARG A 63 3.15 3.98 9.27
CA ARG A 63 3.82 5.15 8.67
C ARG A 63 2.88 6.35 8.56
N ILE A 64 1.62 6.13 8.19
CA ILE A 64 0.60 7.18 8.13
C ILE A 64 0.33 7.75 9.53
N ASN A 65 0.24 6.88 10.54
CA ASN A 65 0.03 7.29 11.92
C ASN A 65 1.21 8.11 12.47
N ASP A 66 2.45 7.73 12.17
CA ASP A 66 3.63 8.51 12.56
C ASP A 66 3.63 9.91 11.92
N VAL A 67 3.36 9.98 10.62
CA VAL A 67 3.27 11.27 9.90
C VAL A 67 2.14 12.13 10.48
N SER A 68 0.97 11.55 10.73
CA SER A 68 -0.16 12.25 11.33
C SER A 68 0.19 12.85 12.69
N ARG A 69 0.87 12.09 13.56
CA ARG A 69 1.33 12.58 14.87
C ARG A 69 2.29 13.76 14.73
N ARG A 70 3.25 13.67 13.80
CA ARG A 70 4.21 14.76 13.54
C ARG A 70 3.51 16.03 13.05
N ILE A 71 2.53 15.89 12.15
CA ILE A 71 1.71 17.01 11.66
C ILE A 71 0.91 17.62 12.81
N SER A 72 0.25 16.81 13.64
CA SER A 72 -0.51 17.31 14.80
C SER A 72 0.40 18.04 15.79
N GLY A 73 1.62 17.53 16.03
CA GLY A 73 2.61 18.19 16.86
C GLY A 73 3.01 19.56 16.32
N LEU A 74 3.33 19.64 15.01
CA LEU A 74 3.65 20.90 14.35
C LEU A 74 2.48 21.90 14.41
N TYR A 75 1.25 21.45 14.15
CA TYR A 75 0.07 22.29 14.26
C TYR A 75 -0.09 22.86 15.69
N GLY A 76 0.14 22.03 16.71
CA GLY A 76 0.13 22.46 18.11
C GLY A 76 1.17 23.56 18.40
N VAL A 77 2.41 23.35 17.96
CA VAL A 77 3.50 24.34 18.12
C VAL A 77 3.17 25.65 17.40
N VAL A 78 2.72 25.58 16.15
CA VAL A 78 2.36 26.76 15.36
C VAL A 78 1.22 27.54 16.04
N LYS A 79 0.17 26.85 16.48
CA LYS A 79 -0.95 27.47 17.19
C LYS A 79 -0.50 28.15 18.49
N ALA A 80 0.33 27.48 19.29
CA ALA A 80 0.86 28.05 20.53
C ALA A 80 1.71 29.31 20.27
N SER A 81 2.59 29.26 19.26
CA SER A 81 3.40 30.40 18.85
C SER A 81 2.56 31.58 18.39
N LEU A 82 1.51 31.34 17.60
CA LEU A 82 0.59 32.40 17.18
C LEU A 82 -0.12 33.05 18.36
N VAL A 83 -0.61 32.26 19.33
CA VAL A 83 -1.23 32.79 20.55
C VAL A 83 -0.24 33.63 21.35
N ALA A 84 1.01 33.16 21.51
CA ALA A 84 2.05 33.88 22.22
C ALA A 84 2.35 35.24 21.55
N ILE A 85 2.52 35.26 20.22
CA ILE A 85 2.76 36.48 19.45
C ILE A 85 1.60 37.48 19.63
N ILE A 86 0.36 37.01 19.52
CA ILE A 86 -0.83 37.86 19.71
C ILE A 86 -0.84 38.45 21.12
N ALA A 87 -0.57 37.65 22.15
CA ALA A 87 -0.50 38.12 23.53
C ALA A 87 0.60 39.17 23.72
N THR A 88 1.78 38.97 23.14
CA THR A 88 2.89 39.94 23.18
C THR A 88 2.53 41.25 22.49
N LEU A 89 1.90 41.20 21.31
CA LEU A 89 1.47 42.39 20.59
C LEU A 89 0.43 43.19 21.39
N ILE A 90 -0.57 42.51 21.98
CA ILE A 90 -1.56 43.15 22.84
C ILE A 90 -0.90 43.81 24.05
N SER A 91 0.01 43.11 24.73
CA SER A 91 0.74 43.64 25.89
C SER A 91 1.56 44.89 25.53
N THR A 92 2.23 44.87 24.38
CA THR A 92 3.06 45.98 23.89
C THR A 92 2.24 47.25 23.65
N ILE A 93 0.98 47.13 23.25
CA ILE A 93 0.07 48.27 23.02
C ILE A 93 -0.60 48.71 24.33
N LEU A 94 -1.10 47.76 25.13
CA LEU A 94 -1.87 48.06 26.34
C LEU A 94 -1.03 48.70 27.44
N VAL A 95 0.21 48.23 27.68
CA VAL A 95 1.08 48.76 28.76
C VAL A 95 1.30 50.28 28.64
N PRO A 96 1.81 50.82 27.50
CA PRO A 96 2.01 52.26 27.36
C PRO A 96 0.69 53.05 27.40
N LEU A 97 -0.42 52.46 26.93
CA LEU A 97 -1.73 53.10 26.99
C LEU A 97 -2.22 53.27 28.43
N ILE A 98 -2.10 52.21 29.24
CA ILE A 98 -2.47 52.24 30.67
C ILE A 98 -1.59 53.24 31.42
N LEU A 99 -0.28 53.24 31.17
CA LEU A 99 0.64 54.20 31.77
C LEU A 99 0.26 55.64 31.39
N ARG A 100 -0.08 55.90 30.13
CA ARG A 100 -0.56 57.23 29.71
C ARG A 100 -1.83 57.63 30.47
N ILE A 101 -2.82 56.76 30.60
CA ILE A 101 -4.07 57.08 31.31
C ILE A 101 -3.80 57.36 32.81
N LEU A 102 -2.96 56.55 33.45
CA LEU A 102 -2.67 56.66 34.88
C LEU A 102 -1.85 57.90 35.25
N PHE A 103 -0.89 58.31 34.40
CA PHE A 103 0.03 59.43 34.68
C PHE A 103 -0.37 60.76 34.00
N HIS A 104 -1.50 60.82 33.27
CA HIS A 104 -2.09 62.07 32.75
C HIS A 104 -3.42 62.46 33.43
N THR A 105 -3.73 61.84 34.57
CA THR A 105 -4.74 62.33 35.54
C THR A 105 -4.00 62.90 36.74
#